data_AF-A0ABF7T8R2-F1
#
_entry.id   AF-A0ABF7T8R2-F1
#
_cell.length_a   1.000
_cell.length_b   1.000
_cell.length_c   1.000
_cell.angle_alpha   90.00
_cell.angle_beta   90.00
_cell.angle_gamma   90.00
#
_symmetry.space_group_name_H-M   'P 1'
#
loop_
_entity.id
_entity.type
_entity.pdbx_description
1 polymer ?
#
loop_
_entity_poly.entity_id
_entity_poly.type
_entity_poly.pdbx_seq_one_letter_code
_entity_poly.pdbx_strand_id
1 'polypeptide(L)' 'MTIAITDVVLRDAHQSLFATRLRLDDMLPIAAALDDVGYGSLECWGGATFDACIRFLGEDPWLRL' A
#
# COMPACT_ATOMS: atom_id res chain seq x y z
N MET A 1 12.22 26.40 0.39
CA MET A 1 12.06 25.20 -0.45
C MET A 1 11.45 24.13 0.44
N THR A 2 10.30 23.59 0.08
CA THR A 2 9.63 22.53 0.86
C THR A 2 10.02 21.17 0.29
N ILE A 3 10.30 20.19 1.15
CA ILE A 3 10.64 18.82 0.74
C ILE A 3 9.34 18.01 0.65
N ALA A 4 9.11 17.34 -0.47
CA ALA A 4 7.99 16.41 -0.64
C ALA A 4 8.35 15.05 -0.02
N ILE A 5 7.40 14.44 0.68
CA ILE A 5 7.56 13.13 1.31
C ILE A 5 6.70 12.10 0.57
N THR A 6 7.28 10.93 0.32
CA THR A 6 6.55 9.75 -0.17
C THR A 6 6.39 8.76 0.97
N ASP A 7 5.16 8.39 1.28
CA ASP A 7 4.90 7.29 2.21
C ASP A 7 4.80 5.97 1.44
N VAL A 8 5.37 4.90 2.00
CA VAL A 8 5.45 3.57 1.40
C VAL A 8 4.71 2.51 2.22
N VAL A 9 3.89 2.94 3.20
CA VAL A 9 3.20 2.04 4.12
C VAL A 9 2.27 1.06 3.42
N LEU A 10 1.66 1.46 2.30
CA LEU A 10 0.72 0.64 1.53
C LEU A 10 1.42 -0.34 0.54
N ARG A 11 2.75 -0.26 0.39
CA ARG A 11 3.54 -1.15 -0.49
C ARG A 11 4.78 -1.69 0.21
N ASP A 12 5.86 -0.91 0.31
CA ASP A 12 7.17 -1.44 0.70
C ASP A 12 7.29 -1.77 2.19
N ALA A 13 6.58 -1.06 3.07
CA ALA A 13 6.68 -1.30 4.50
C ALA A 13 6.28 -2.73 4.86
N HIS A 14 5.10 -3.18 4.41
CA HIS A 14 4.64 -4.55 4.67
C HIS A 14 5.33 -5.60 3.81
N GLN A 15 5.76 -5.24 2.59
CA GLN A 15 6.62 -6.10 1.78
C GLN A 15 7.92 -6.42 2.52
N SER A 16 8.54 -5.41 3.15
CA SER A 16 9.81 -5.52 3.85
C SER A 16 9.68 -6.14 5.25
N LEU A 17 8.61 -5.84 5.98
CA LEU A 17 8.50 -6.17 7.41
C LEU A 17 7.67 -7.42 7.69
N PHE A 18 6.69 -7.75 6.84
CA PHE A 18 5.83 -8.92 7.05
C PHE A 18 5.38 -9.58 5.75
N ALA A 19 6.34 -9.73 4.82
CA ALA A 19 6.25 -10.58 3.64
C ALA A 19 5.05 -10.29 2.72
N THR A 20 4.69 -9.02 2.58
CA THR A 20 3.65 -8.53 1.66
C THR A 20 2.24 -9.04 1.99
N ARG A 21 1.95 -9.27 3.28
CA ARG A 21 0.69 -9.91 3.72
C ARG A 21 -0.38 -8.95 4.24
N LEU A 22 -0.25 -7.65 4.00
CA LEU A 22 -1.30 -6.69 4.37
C LEU A 22 -2.51 -6.84 3.43
N ARG A 23 -3.70 -7.04 4.01
CA ARG A 23 -4.97 -7.16 3.28
C ARG A 23 -5.55 -5.79 2.96
N LEU A 24 -6.36 -5.71 1.90
CA LEU A 24 -7.04 -4.46 1.54
C LEU A 24 -7.97 -3.96 2.66
N ASP A 25 -8.67 -4.86 3.33
CA ASP A 25 -9.60 -4.53 4.42
C ASP A 25 -8.90 -3.86 5.62
N ASP A 26 -7.61 -4.13 5.84
CA ASP A 26 -6.80 -3.49 6.88
C ASP A 26 -6.26 -2.12 6.43
N MET A 27 -6.18 -1.86 5.12
CA MET A 27 -5.70 -0.59 4.55
C MET A 27 -6.82 0.46 4.47
N LEU A 28 -8.01 0.08 4.01
CA LEU A 28 -9.11 1.01 3.71
C LEU A 28 -9.53 1.91 4.89
N PRO A 29 -9.61 1.43 6.15
CA PRO A 29 -10.07 2.25 7.27
C PRO A 29 -9.22 3.51 7.53
N ILE A 30 -7.94 3.52 7.12
CA ILE A 30 -7.03 4.65 7.33
C ILE A 30 -6.76 5.46 6.05
N ALA A 31 -7.24 4.99 4.89
CA ALA A 31 -6.90 5.58 3.58
C ALA A 31 -7.24 7.08 3.49
N ALA A 32 -8.41 7.49 4.01
CA ALA A 32 -8.81 8.91 4.00
C ALA A 32 -7.91 9.79 4.87
N ALA A 33 -7.40 9.27 5.99
CA ALA A 33 -6.47 10.02 6.82
C ALA A 33 -5.10 10.15 6.15
N LEU A 34 -4.63 9.11 5.44
CA LEU A 34 -3.38 9.17 4.67
C LEU A 34 -3.45 10.20 3.53
N ASP A 35 -4.62 10.33 2.88
CA ASP A 35 -4.85 11.31 1.80
C ASP A 35 -4.78 12.77 2.32
N ASP A 36 -5.23 13.01 3.55
CA ASP A 36 -5.27 14.36 4.17
C ASP A 36 -3.90 14.82 4.72
N VAL A 37 -2.90 13.94 4.87
CA VAL A 37 -1.58 14.30 5.43
C VAL A 37 -0.81 15.29 4.54
N GLY A 38 -1.03 15.28 3.22
CA GLY A 38 -0.29 16.12 2.27
C GLY A 38 1.03 15.50 1.81
N TYR A 39 1.09 14.17 1.67
CA TYR A 39 2.21 13.49 1.04
C TYR A 39 2.35 13.89 -0.44
N GLY A 40 3.59 13.93 -0.94
CA GLY A 40 3.86 14.14 -2.36
C GLY A 40 3.44 12.93 -3.21
N SER A 41 3.45 11.74 -2.62
CA SER A 41 2.86 10.52 -3.18
C SER A 41 2.65 9.46 -2.11
N LEU A 42 1.75 8.53 -2.38
CA LEU A 42 1.60 7.27 -1.66
C LEU A 42 2.02 6.13 -2.58
N GLU A 43 2.98 5.32 -2.15
CA GLU A 43 3.33 4.10 -2.86
C GLU A 43 2.42 2.96 -2.37
N CYS A 44 1.49 2.52 -3.24
CA CYS A 44 0.43 1.58 -2.87
C CYS A 44 0.32 0.35 -3.79
N TRP A 45 1.08 0.28 -4.88
CA TRP A 45 0.92 -0.78 -5.89
C TRP A 45 2.24 -1.13 -6.60
N GLY A 46 2.29 -2.32 -7.21
CA GLY A 46 3.51 -2.85 -7.83
C GLY A 46 4.43 -3.59 -6.85
N GLY A 47 5.68 -3.84 -7.25
CA GLY A 47 6.59 -4.70 -6.48
C GLY A 47 6.03 -6.12 -6.32
N ALA A 48 6.07 -6.66 -5.10
CA ALA A 48 5.56 -8.00 -4.82
C ALA A 48 4.05 -8.04 -4.50
N THR A 49 3.36 -6.90 -4.45
CA THR A 49 1.94 -6.87 -4.05
C THR A 49 1.05 -7.58 -5.07
N PHE A 50 1.36 -7.51 -6.36
CA PHE A 50 0.60 -8.22 -7.39
C PHE A 50 0.66 -9.74 -7.20
N ASP A 51 1.85 -10.31 -7.05
CA ASP A 51 2.02 -11.75 -6.77
C ASP A 51 1.35 -12.12 -5.43
N ALA A 52 1.52 -11.31 -4.39
CA ALA A 52 0.94 -11.59 -3.08
C ALA A 52 -0.60 -11.60 -3.08
N CYS A 53 -1.23 -10.66 -3.80
CA CYS A 53 -2.69 -10.61 -3.97
C CYS A 53 -3.23 -11.92 -4.54
N ILE A 54 -2.68 -12.36 -5.68
CA ILE A 54 -3.19 -13.54 -6.39
C ILE A 54 -2.76 -14.87 -5.75
N ARG A 55 -1.59 -14.91 -5.08
CA ARG A 55 -1.02 -16.15 -4.55
C ARG A 55 -1.41 -16.44 -3.11
N PHE A 56 -1.56 -15.42 -2.27
CA PHE A 56 -1.69 -15.61 -0.82
C PHE A 56 -2.92 -14.96 -0.20
N LEU A 57 -3.41 -13.84 -0.76
CA LEU A 57 -4.48 -13.07 -0.13
C LEU A 57 -5.86 -13.41 -0.69
N GLY A 58 -5.91 -13.97 -1.90
CA GLY A 58 -7.17 -14.25 -2.60
C GLY A 58 -7.84 -12.97 -3.11
N GLU A 59 -7.03 -11.96 -3.44
CA GLU A 59 -7.47 -10.64 -3.85
C GLU A 59 -7.12 -10.41 -5.33
N ASP A 60 -7.99 -9.72 -6.06
CA ASP A 60 -7.67 -9.22 -7.40
C ASP A 60 -6.82 -7.95 -7.26
N PRO A 61 -5.55 -7.94 -7.71
CA PRO A 61 -4.69 -6.77 -7.61
C PRO A 61 -5.22 -5.56 -8.39
N TRP A 62 -6.10 -5.75 -9.38
CA TRP A 62 -6.74 -4.65 -10.11
C TRP A 62 -7.91 -4.04 -9.35
N LEU A 63 -8.60 -4.81 -8.50
CA LEU A 63 -9.63 -4.27 -7.60
C LEU A 63 -9.03 -3.56 -6.38
N ARG A 64 -7.79 -3.90 -6.04
CA ARG A 64 -7.03 -3.21 -4.99
C ARG A 64 -6.56 -1.81 -5.42
N LEU A 65 -6.28 -1.61 -6.71
CA LEU A 65 -5.86 -0.32 -7.28
C LEU A 65 -7.05 0.61 -7.48
#